data_AF-A0AAU5PSC7-F1
#
_entry.id   AF-A0AAU5PSC7-F1
#
_cell.length_a   1.000
_cell.length_b   1.000
_cell.length_c   1.000
_cell.angle_alpha   90.00
_cell.angle_beta   90.00
_cell.angle_gamma   90.00
#
_symmetry.space_group_name_H-M   'P 1'
#
loop_
_entity.id
_entity.type
_entity.pdbx_description
1 polymer ?
#
loop_
_entity_poly.entity_id
_entity_poly.type
_entity_poly.pdbx_seq_one_letter_code
_entity_poly.pdbx_strand_id
1 'polypeptide(L)' 'MKRVFGLTAIVAGGVLALFFPDLEFGWFRGRPLGIVLVVIGGIELLESRRRR' A
#
# COMPACT_ATOMS: atom_id res chain seq x y z
N MET A 1 9.22 -4.34 13.22
CA MET A 1 9.15 -3.10 12.42
C MET A 1 8.60 -3.35 11.01
N LYS A 2 9.21 -4.22 10.19
CA LYS A 2 8.76 -4.51 8.80
C LYS A 2 7.27 -4.89 8.63
N ARG A 3 6.72 -5.72 9.53
CA ARG A 3 5.29 -6.09 9.48
C ARG A 3 4.34 -4.91 9.67
N VAL A 4 4.70 -3.96 10.53
CA VAL A 4 3.87 -2.79 10.80
C VAL A 4 3.84 -1.90 9.57
N PHE A 5 5.01 -1.67 8.96
CA PHE A 5 5.12 -0.89 7.73
C PHE A 5 4.31 -1.51 6.58
N GLY A 6 4.45 -2.82 6.33
CA GLY A 6 3.67 -3.50 5.29
C GLY A 6 2.17 -3.45 5.53
N LEU A 7 1.72 -3.62 6.79
CA LEU A 7 0.30 -3.52 7.13
C LEU A 7 -0.23 -2.09 6.93
N THR A 8 0.52 -1.08 7.38
CA THR A 8 0.16 0.32 7.19
C THR A 8 0.10 0.69 5.71
N ALA A 9 1.04 0.20 4.88
CA ALA A 9 1.03 0.41 3.44
C ALA A 9 -0.20 -0.20 2.76
N ILE A 10 -0.61 -1.41 3.16
CA ILE A 10 -1.85 -2.04 2.65
C ILE A 10 -3.07 -1.22 3.03
N VAL A 11 -3.19 -0.81 4.29
CA VAL A 11 -4.35 -0.04 4.77
C VAL A 11 -4.41 1.33 4.09
N ALA A 12 -3.30 2.08 4.08
CA ALA A 12 -3.23 3.39 3.44
C ALA A 12 -3.50 3.29 1.93
N GLY A 13 -2.91 2.30 1.26
CA GLY A 13 -3.11 2.08 -0.16
C GLY A 13 -4.56 1.71 -0.52
N GLY A 14 -5.19 0.85 0.29
CA GLY A 14 -6.60 0.49 0.11
C GLY A 14 -7.53 1.68 0.30
N VAL A 15 -7.27 2.51 1.32
CA VAL A 15 -8.04 3.74 1.56
C VAL A 15 -7.91 4.70 0.38
N LEU A 16 -6.68 4.92 -0.10
CA LEU A 16 -6.40 5.74 -1.29
C LEU A 16 -7.11 5.23 -2.55
N ALA A 17 -7.06 3.92 -2.79
CA ALA A 17 -7.61 3.32 -4.00
C ALA A 17 -9.15 3.35 -4.04
N LEU A 18 -9.80 3.18 -2.90
CA LEU A 18 -11.26 3.03 -2.81
C LEU A 18 -11.99 4.34 -2.51
N PHE A 19 -11.43 5.19 -1.64
CA PHE A 19 -12.11 6.40 -1.14
C PHE A 19 -11.56 7.69 -1.73
N PHE A 20 -10.33 7.68 -2.23
CA PHE A 20 -9.66 8.86 -2.80
C PHE A 20 -9.08 8.60 -4.19
N PRO A 21 -9.83 7.99 -5.13
CA PRO A 21 -9.27 7.55 -6.41
C PRO A 21 -8.73 8.69 -7.28
N ASP A 22 -9.32 9.87 -7.16
CA ASP A 22 -9.00 11.07 -7.94
C ASP A 22 -8.04 12.03 -7.24
N LEU A 23 -7.65 11.73 -6.00
CA LEU A 23 -6.75 12.58 -5.22
C LEU A 23 -5.35 12.58 -5.84
N GLU A 24 -4.82 13.75 -6.20
CA GLU A 24 -3.53 13.86 -6.87
C GLU A 24 -2.39 14.04 -5.88
N PHE A 25 -1.43 13.12 -5.92
CA PHE A 25 -0.18 13.16 -5.16
C PHE A 25 0.99 13.32 -6.13
N GLY A 26 1.36 14.57 -6.40
CA GLY A 26 2.40 14.90 -7.37
C GLY A 26 2.03 14.41 -8.78
N TRP A 27 2.74 13.40 -9.27
CA TRP A 27 2.51 12.82 -10.60
C TRP A 27 1.48 11.68 -10.61
N PHE A 28 1.07 11.19 -9.44
CA PHE A 28 0.19 10.02 -9.33
C PHE A 28 -1.20 10.41 -8.87
N ARG A 29 -2.21 9.82 -9.52
CA ARG A 29 -3.59 9.81 -9.02
C ARG A 29 -3.72 8.79 -7.88
N GLY A 30 -4.68 9.02 -6.98
CA GLY A 30 -4.82 8.27 -5.73
C GLY A 30 -5.11 6.79 -5.96
N ARG A 31 -5.83 6.44 -7.03
CA ARG A 31 -6.09 5.03 -7.38
C ARG A 31 -4.82 4.26 -7.81
N PRO A 32 -4.04 4.71 -8.81
CA PRO A 32 -2.73 4.13 -9.10
C PRO A 32 -1.80 4.03 -7.89
N LEU A 33 -1.68 5.12 -7.12
CA LEU A 33 -0.80 5.15 -5.94
C LEU A 33 -1.26 4.15 -4.87
N GLY A 34 -2.57 4.08 -4.63
CA GLY A 34 -3.16 3.16 -3.67
C GLY A 34 -2.91 1.70 -4.03
N ILE A 35 -3.03 1.35 -5.31
CA ILE A 35 -2.73 0.00 -5.81
C ILE A 35 -1.25 -0.34 -5.56
N VAL A 36 -0.32 0.56 -5.89
CA VAL A 36 1.12 0.35 -5.67
C VAL A 36 1.43 0.12 -4.20
N LEU A 37 0.86 0.94 -3.30
CA LEU A 37 1.03 0.80 -1.85
C LEU A 37 0.53 -0.55 -1.32
N VAL A 38 -0.64 -1.01 -1.80
CA VAL A 38 -1.17 -2.34 -1.44
C VAL A 38 -0.25 -3.46 -1.90
N VAL A 39 0.27 -3.38 -3.14
CA VAL A 39 1.18 -4.40 -3.68
C VAL A 39 2.49 -4.46 -2.89
N ILE A 40 3.12 -3.31 -2.65
CA ILE A 40 4.38 -3.25 -1.88
C ILE A 40 4.19 -3.78 -0.47
N GLY A 41 3.14 -3.32 0.23
CA GLY A 41 2.85 -3.79 1.58
C GLY A 41 2.52 -5.30 1.63
N GLY A 42 1.84 -5.81 0.61
CA GLY A 42 1.57 -7.24 0.44
C GLY A 42 2.85 -8.07 0.26
N ILE A 43 3.77 -7.60 -0.60
CA ILE A 43 5.08 -8.23 -0.80
C ILE A 43 5.88 -8.27 0.51
N GLU A 44 5.94 -7.16 1.24
CA GLU A 44 6.69 -7.09 2.49
C GLU A 44 6.10 -8.00 3.58
N LEU A 45 4.77 -8.11 3.63
CA LEU A 45 4.09 -9.04 4.52
C LEU A 45 4.38 -10.51 4.15
N LEU A 46 4.40 -10.83 2.85
CA LEU A 46 4.73 -12.16 2.34
C LEU A 46 6.20 -12.52 2.64
N GLU A 47 7.14 -11.60 2.42
CA GLU A 47 8.54 -11.80 2.79
C GLU A 47 8.73 -11.98 4.29
N SER A 48 8.01 -11.21 5.10
CA SER A 48 8.05 -11.35 6.56
C SER A 48 7.41 -12.66 7.05
N ARG A 49 6.51 -13.27 6.28
CA ARG A 49 5.99 -14.62 6.54
C ARG A 49 7.00 -15.68 6.12
N ARG A 50 7.69 -15.50 4.99
CA ARG A 50 8.68 -16.46 4.45
C ARG A 50 9.98 -16.53 5.26
N ARG A 51 10.41 -15.41 5.88
CA ARG A 51 11.63 -15.35 6.70
C ARG A 51 11.46 -15.85 8.15
N ARG A 52 10.28 -16.36 8.52
CA ARG A 52 9.98 -16.84 9.87
C ARG A 52 9.68 -18.33 9.82
#